data_AF-A0A972NV47-F1
#
_entry.id   AF-A0A972NV47-F1
#
_cell.length_a   1.000
_cell.length_b   1.000
_cell.length_c   1.000
_cell.angle_alpha   90.00
_cell.angle_beta   90.00
_cell.angle_gamma   90.00
#
_symmetry.space_group_name_H-M   'P 1'
#
loop_
_entity.id
_entity.type
_entity.pdbx_description
1 polymer ?
#
loop_
_entity_poly.entity_id
_entity_poly.type
_entity_poly.pdbx_seq_one_letter_code
_entity_poly.pdbx_strand_id
1 'polypeptide(L)'
;MEVAVTHFCDAQKQAKLKLLGFPALEIDLSNVARDIRVAEVRRLVLEETEGKRWIFYPGEAEARATLEVRRSHEESLRVAALEREREAERVRDRARAAVYENKVALANRRFLESREITKENYVASKFGISQRDWPPLLDASVRDERSIETPRRIWQADVYRKFIHGKLVSRGIALVSVAKVADGLTRRYPIAPASFSMVPISVWVFFCSLERQGYLQQHGGQEFAVLKDTLPVKKSPRVQARRGQRLQRGSAPVWARDMVDASQIWSAAKRTGIHIPPAAISGLLHVGRGNLTEERYARNVAATLNVSVQSAREFLCAVGFFAKVEPTRV
;
A
#
# COMPACT_ATOMS: atom_id res chain seq x y z
N MET A 1 -60.87 18.52 -22.85
CA MET A 1 -60.06 19.03 -21.72
C MET A 1 -61.02 19.17 -20.55
N GLU A 2 -60.87 18.35 -19.52
CA GLU A 2 -61.66 18.45 -18.28
C GLU A 2 -60.74 19.09 -17.23
N VAL A 3 -61.19 20.17 -16.59
CA VAL A 3 -60.44 20.87 -15.54
C VAL A 3 -61.20 20.66 -14.25
N ALA A 4 -60.69 19.79 -13.36
CA ALA A 4 -61.33 19.49 -12.09
C ALA A 4 -60.86 20.47 -11.01
N VAL A 5 -61.79 21.22 -10.43
CA VAL A 5 -61.51 22.15 -9.32
C VAL A 5 -61.75 21.49 -7.95
N THR A 6 -62.37 20.30 -7.87
CA THR A 6 -62.67 19.65 -6.58
C THR A 6 -62.78 18.12 -6.56
N HIS A 7 -62.65 17.41 -7.69
CA HIS A 7 -62.76 15.93 -7.70
C HIS A 7 -61.72 15.29 -8.64
N PHE A 8 -60.78 14.53 -8.07
CA PHE A 8 -59.82 13.73 -8.82
C PHE A 8 -60.51 12.67 -9.70
N CYS A 9 -59.83 12.25 -10.76
CA CYS A 9 -60.30 11.22 -11.67
C CYS A 9 -60.32 9.84 -10.98
N ASP A 10 -61.51 9.37 -10.62
CA ASP A 10 -61.73 8.05 -10.02
C ASP A 10 -61.52 6.89 -11.02
N ALA A 11 -61.41 5.67 -10.50
CA ALA A 11 -61.14 4.48 -11.32
C ALA A 11 -62.19 4.22 -12.42
N GLN A 12 -63.45 4.62 -12.21
CA GLN A 12 -64.52 4.44 -13.20
C GLN A 12 -64.35 5.42 -14.37
N LYS A 13 -64.04 6.69 -14.09
CA LYS A 13 -63.72 7.69 -15.11
C LYS A 13 -62.47 7.30 -15.90
N GLN A 14 -61.44 6.80 -15.22
CA GLN A 14 -60.22 6.30 -15.88
C GLN A 14 -60.53 5.15 -16.85
N ALA A 15 -61.34 4.16 -16.43
CA ALA A 15 -61.73 3.04 -17.28
C ALA A 15 -62.52 3.50 -18.53
N LYS A 16 -63.41 4.48 -18.36
CA LYS A 16 -64.18 5.06 -19.48
C LYS A 16 -63.29 5.83 -20.45
N LEU A 17 -62.34 6.63 -19.95
CA LEU A 17 -61.38 7.37 -20.77
C LEU A 17 -60.47 6.42 -21.58
N LYS A 18 -60.04 5.31 -20.95
CA LYS A 18 -59.29 4.23 -21.62
C LYS A 18 -60.11 3.58 -22.74
N LEU A 19 -61.38 3.24 -22.48
CA LEU A 19 -62.27 2.62 -23.47
C LEU A 19 -62.50 3.54 -24.68
N LEU A 20 -62.63 4.84 -24.45
CA LEU A 20 -62.85 5.84 -25.50
C LEU A 20 -61.58 6.18 -26.29
N GLY A 21 -60.40 5.77 -25.82
CA GLY A 21 -59.13 6.08 -26.48
C GLY A 21 -58.72 7.55 -26.41
N PHE A 22 -59.36 8.36 -25.55
CA PHE A 22 -59.09 9.80 -25.49
C PHE A 22 -57.93 10.13 -24.55
N PRO A 23 -56.84 10.75 -25.03
CA PRO A 23 -55.75 11.18 -24.17
C PRO A 23 -56.28 12.19 -23.13
N ALA A 24 -55.98 11.94 -21.86
CA ALA A 24 -56.48 12.72 -20.75
C ALA A 24 -55.35 13.02 -19.76
N LEU A 25 -55.25 14.29 -19.41
CA LEU A 25 -54.28 14.83 -18.45
C LEU A 25 -55.04 15.41 -17.27
N GLU A 26 -54.66 15.01 -16.07
CA GLU A 26 -55.09 15.66 -14.83
C GLU A 26 -54.09 16.76 -14.47
N ILE A 27 -54.60 17.93 -14.10
CA ILE A 27 -53.80 19.05 -13.60
C ILE A 27 -54.30 19.37 -12.20
N ASP A 28 -53.47 19.07 -11.20
CA ASP A 28 -53.74 19.36 -9.80
C ASP A 28 -53.35 20.81 -9.49
N LEU A 29 -54.36 21.63 -9.19
CA LEU A 29 -54.21 23.02 -8.78
C LEU A 29 -54.55 23.23 -7.30
N SER A 30 -54.67 22.15 -6.51
CA SER A 30 -55.12 22.22 -5.10
C SER A 30 -54.19 23.05 -4.21
N ASN A 31 -52.89 23.07 -4.51
CA ASN A 31 -51.88 23.84 -3.79
C ASN A 31 -51.69 25.28 -4.32
N VAL A 32 -52.49 25.71 -5.29
CA VAL A 32 -52.39 27.03 -5.91
C VAL A 32 -53.25 28.04 -5.15
N ALA A 33 -52.69 29.22 -4.86
CA ALA A 33 -53.42 30.29 -4.16
C ALA A 33 -54.66 30.76 -4.94
N ARG A 34 -55.78 31.02 -4.26
CA ARG A 34 -57.05 31.38 -4.90
C ARG A 34 -57.07 32.76 -5.56
N ASP A 35 -56.16 33.64 -5.16
CA ASP A 35 -55.96 34.99 -5.68
C ASP A 35 -54.86 35.07 -6.75
N ILE A 36 -54.44 33.91 -7.29
CA ILE A 36 -53.45 33.81 -8.35
C ILE A 36 -53.87 34.60 -9.60
N ARG A 37 -52.90 35.29 -10.21
CA ARG A 37 -53.11 36.03 -11.46
C ARG A 37 -53.28 35.06 -12.63
N VAL A 38 -54.13 35.42 -13.59
CA VAL A 38 -54.39 34.62 -14.81
C VAL A 38 -53.10 34.28 -15.57
N ALA A 39 -52.15 35.21 -15.66
CA ALA A 39 -50.86 34.98 -16.31
C ALA A 39 -50.05 33.85 -15.64
N GLU A 40 -50.16 33.71 -14.32
CA GLU A 40 -49.45 32.70 -13.55
C GLU A 40 -50.13 31.34 -13.70
N VAL A 41 -51.47 31.28 -13.66
CA VAL A 41 -52.23 30.05 -13.97
C VAL A 41 -51.89 29.54 -15.38
N ARG A 42 -51.79 30.45 -16.35
CA ARG A 42 -51.38 30.11 -17.72
C ARG A 42 -50.00 29.46 -17.75
N ARG A 43 -49.03 30.01 -17.00
CA ARG A 43 -47.68 29.43 -16.89
C ARG A 43 -47.72 28.02 -16.28
N LEU A 44 -48.40 27.86 -15.14
CA LEU A 44 -48.57 26.57 -14.46
C LEU A 44 -49.19 25.52 -15.40
N VAL A 45 -50.28 25.87 -16.08
CA VAL A 45 -51.06 24.95 -16.92
C VAL A 45 -50.40 24.63 -18.26
N LEU A 46 -49.61 25.53 -18.83
CA LEU A 46 -49.02 25.32 -20.17
C LEU A 46 -47.54 24.98 -20.16
N GLU A 47 -46.76 25.55 -19.25
CA GLU A 47 -45.29 25.53 -19.34
C GLU A 47 -44.66 24.60 -18.30
N GLU A 48 -45.24 24.53 -17.10
CA GLU A 48 -44.68 23.70 -16.03
C GLU A 48 -45.11 22.24 -16.14
N THR A 49 -44.36 21.31 -15.56
CA THR A 49 -44.74 19.88 -15.54
C THR A 49 -45.22 19.41 -14.18
N GLU A 50 -44.99 20.23 -13.15
CA GLU A 50 -45.43 19.96 -11.79
C GLU A 50 -46.95 19.99 -11.68
N GLY A 51 -47.52 19.11 -10.84
CA GLY A 51 -48.97 18.96 -10.69
C GLY A 51 -49.70 18.32 -11.89
N LYS A 52 -49.00 17.93 -12.96
CA LYS A 52 -49.63 17.31 -14.14
C LYS A 52 -49.38 15.81 -14.17
N ARG A 53 -50.43 15.04 -14.44
CA ARG A 53 -50.35 13.59 -14.57
C ARG A 53 -51.20 13.09 -15.72
N TRP A 54 -50.64 12.23 -16.56
CA TRP A 54 -51.43 11.48 -17.54
C TRP A 54 -52.37 10.50 -16.85
N ILE A 55 -53.66 10.64 -17.10
CA ILE A 55 -54.69 9.66 -16.73
C ILE A 55 -54.69 8.51 -17.74
N PHE A 56 -54.60 8.88 -19.03
CA PHE A 56 -54.47 7.93 -20.13
C PHE A 56 -53.77 8.61 -21.31
N TYR A 57 -52.83 7.90 -21.93
CA TYR A 57 -52.20 8.30 -23.18
C TYR A 57 -52.10 7.06 -24.07
N PRO A 58 -52.72 7.05 -25.27
CA PRO A 58 -52.69 5.89 -26.16
C PRO A 58 -51.28 5.39 -26.51
N GLY A 59 -50.31 6.31 -26.62
CA GLY A 59 -48.91 6.00 -26.93
C GLY A 59 -48.04 5.66 -25.71
N GLU A 60 -48.62 5.48 -24.52
CA GLU A 60 -47.82 5.25 -23.30
C GLU A 60 -46.97 3.99 -23.41
N ALA A 61 -47.52 2.91 -23.97
CA ALA A 61 -46.80 1.65 -24.14
C ALA A 61 -45.61 1.80 -25.09
N GLU A 62 -45.79 2.50 -26.22
CA GLU A 62 -44.72 2.78 -27.18
C GLU A 62 -43.64 3.68 -26.56
N ALA A 63 -44.05 4.77 -25.91
CA ALA A 63 -43.14 5.69 -25.24
C ALA A 63 -42.31 4.98 -24.14
N ARG A 64 -42.94 4.08 -23.36
CA ARG A 64 -42.25 3.23 -22.38
C ARG A 64 -41.27 2.28 -23.06
N ALA A 65 -41.67 1.62 -24.15
CA ALA A 65 -40.80 0.73 -24.89
C ALA A 65 -39.56 1.46 -25.45
N THR A 66 -39.73 2.66 -26.03
CA THR A 66 -38.62 3.49 -26.50
C THR A 66 -37.67 3.87 -25.37
N LEU A 67 -38.21 4.27 -24.20
CA LEU A 67 -37.40 4.60 -23.03
C LEU A 67 -36.63 3.39 -22.49
N GLU A 68 -37.25 2.21 -22.46
CA GLU A 68 -36.61 0.97 -22.02
C GLU A 68 -35.45 0.58 -22.94
N VAL A 69 -35.66 0.63 -24.26
CA VAL A 69 -34.61 0.37 -25.26
C VAL A 69 -33.45 1.34 -25.10
N ARG A 70 -33.74 2.63 -24.94
CA ARG A 70 -32.72 3.65 -24.73
C ARG A 70 -31.95 3.39 -23.43
N ARG A 71 -32.64 3.09 -22.33
CA ARG A 71 -32.02 2.81 -21.03
C ARG A 71 -31.12 1.58 -21.09
N SER A 72 -31.59 0.49 -21.70
CA SER A 72 -30.81 -0.74 -21.91
C SER A 72 -29.56 -0.47 -22.76
N HIS A 73 -29.70 0.34 -23.81
CA HIS A 73 -28.55 0.74 -24.63
C HIS A 73 -27.54 1.55 -23.81
N GLU A 74 -27.98 2.57 -23.08
CA GLU A 74 -27.12 3.39 -22.20
C GLU A 74 -26.42 2.53 -21.13
N GLU A 75 -27.13 1.57 -20.54
CA GLU A 75 -26.57 0.61 -19.58
C GLU A 75 -25.51 -0.29 -20.22
N SER A 76 -25.79 -0.83 -21.41
CA SER A 76 -24.82 -1.66 -22.14
C SER A 76 -23.52 -0.90 -22.46
N LEU A 77 -23.63 0.38 -22.82
CA LEU A 77 -22.49 1.25 -23.07
C LEU A 77 -21.67 1.50 -21.79
N ARG A 78 -22.35 1.69 -20.65
CA ARG A 78 -21.69 1.87 -19.34
C ARG A 78 -20.95 0.61 -18.91
N VAL A 79 -21.57 -0.56 -19.05
CA VAL A 79 -20.94 -1.85 -18.73
C VAL A 79 -19.71 -2.07 -19.62
N ALA A 80 -19.85 -1.87 -20.94
CA ALA A 80 -18.74 -2.01 -21.88
C ALA A 80 -17.60 -1.00 -21.61
N ALA A 81 -17.90 0.19 -21.10
CA ALA A 81 -16.88 1.17 -20.69
C ALA A 81 -16.12 0.72 -19.44
N LEU A 82 -16.83 0.22 -18.42
CA LEU A 82 -16.23 -0.30 -17.19
C LEU A 82 -15.33 -1.52 -17.46
N GLU A 83 -15.76 -2.43 -18.35
CA GLU A 83 -14.97 -3.58 -18.74
C GLU A 83 -13.67 -3.18 -19.45
N ARG A 84 -13.74 -2.20 -20.36
CA ARG A 84 -12.56 -1.63 -21.03
C ARG A 84 -11.60 -0.99 -20.04
N GLU A 85 -12.10 -0.28 -19.03
CA GLU A 85 -11.26 0.31 -17.99
C GLU A 85 -10.56 -0.77 -17.14
N ARG A 86 -11.29 -1.80 -16.72
CA ARG A 86 -10.74 -2.94 -15.96
C ARG A 86 -9.70 -3.71 -16.76
N GLU A 87 -9.90 -3.89 -18.07
CA GLU A 87 -8.90 -4.51 -18.94
C GLU A 87 -7.65 -3.62 -19.05
N ALA A 88 -7.83 -2.32 -19.28
CA ALA A 88 -6.71 -1.38 -19.35
C ALA A 88 -5.90 -1.35 -18.04
N GLU A 89 -6.56 -1.43 -16.89
CA GLU A 89 -5.90 -1.57 -15.59
C GLU A 89 -5.10 -2.87 -15.49
N ARG A 90 -5.70 -4.02 -15.82
CA ARG A 90 -5.02 -5.32 -15.83
C ARG A 90 -3.81 -5.33 -16.76
N VAL A 91 -3.91 -4.71 -17.94
CA VAL A 91 -2.78 -4.55 -18.88
C VAL A 91 -1.69 -3.67 -18.28
N ARG A 92 -2.04 -2.53 -17.65
CA ARG A 92 -1.07 -1.65 -16.98
C ARG A 92 -0.34 -2.38 -15.84
N ASP A 93 -1.05 -3.15 -15.03
CA ASP A 93 -0.44 -3.88 -13.92
C ASP A 93 0.46 -5.01 -14.40
N ARG A 94 0.06 -5.74 -15.44
CA ARG A 94 0.93 -6.72 -16.12
C ARG A 94 2.18 -6.06 -16.69
N ALA A 95 2.04 -4.90 -17.33
CA ALA A 95 3.17 -4.15 -17.87
C ALA A 95 4.12 -3.68 -16.75
N ARG A 96 3.58 -3.18 -15.64
CA ARG A 96 4.36 -2.79 -14.45
C ARG A 96 5.10 -3.98 -13.84
N ALA A 97 4.43 -5.13 -13.71
CA ALA A 97 5.02 -6.37 -13.22
C ALA A 97 6.17 -6.83 -14.14
N ALA A 98 5.96 -6.84 -15.45
CA ALA A 98 6.98 -7.22 -16.43
C ALA A 98 8.20 -6.28 -16.39
N VAL A 99 7.98 -4.96 -16.27
CA VAL A 99 9.07 -3.99 -16.11
C VAL A 99 9.84 -4.24 -14.82
N TYR A 100 9.15 -4.53 -13.72
CA TYR A 100 9.79 -4.86 -12.44
C TYR A 100 10.60 -6.15 -12.53
N GLU A 101 10.04 -7.21 -13.11
CA GLU A 101 10.72 -8.49 -13.32
C GLU A 101 11.97 -8.33 -14.17
N ASN A 102 11.90 -7.58 -15.28
CA ASN A 102 13.06 -7.28 -16.12
C ASN A 102 14.16 -6.53 -15.35
N LYS A 103 13.79 -5.56 -14.50
CA LYS A 103 14.75 -4.86 -13.63
C LYS A 103 15.41 -5.82 -12.65
N VAL A 104 14.65 -6.71 -12.04
CA VAL A 104 15.18 -7.73 -11.11
C VAL A 104 16.10 -8.71 -11.84
N ALA A 105 15.71 -9.19 -13.02
CA ALA A 105 16.52 -10.09 -13.85
C ALA A 105 17.85 -9.44 -14.25
N LEU A 106 17.83 -8.17 -14.69
CA LEU A 106 19.05 -7.44 -15.02
C LEU A 106 19.95 -7.22 -13.79
N ALA A 107 19.38 -6.89 -12.64
CA ALA A 107 20.13 -6.74 -11.40
C ALA A 107 20.76 -8.06 -10.94
N ASN A 108 20.03 -9.17 -11.06
CA ASN A 108 20.54 -10.51 -10.76
C ASN A 108 21.67 -10.90 -11.71
N ARG A 109 21.55 -10.62 -13.01
CA ARG A 109 22.61 -10.87 -14.01
C ARG A 109 23.90 -10.13 -13.65
N ARG A 110 23.79 -8.81 -13.42
CA ARG A 110 24.94 -7.99 -12.98
C ARG A 110 25.55 -8.49 -11.68
N PHE A 111 24.72 -8.94 -10.74
CA PHE A 111 25.18 -9.51 -9.48
C PHE A 111 25.90 -10.85 -9.70
N LEU A 112 25.37 -11.71 -10.56
CA LEU A 112 25.96 -13.01 -10.90
C LEU A 112 27.35 -12.86 -11.51
N GLU A 113 27.49 -11.95 -12.49
CA GLU A 113 28.73 -11.60 -13.18
C GLU A 113 29.76 -10.87 -12.29
N SER A 114 29.32 -10.33 -11.14
CA SER A 114 30.21 -9.60 -10.24
C SER A 114 31.15 -10.52 -9.45
N ARG A 115 32.34 -10.00 -9.13
CA ARG A 115 33.33 -10.69 -8.28
C ARG A 115 32.79 -10.89 -6.86
N GLU A 116 33.30 -11.91 -6.17
CA GLU A 116 32.87 -12.24 -4.80
C GLU A 116 33.01 -11.07 -3.83
N ILE A 117 34.11 -10.31 -3.89
CA ILE A 117 34.31 -9.12 -3.05
C ILE A 117 33.22 -8.06 -3.25
N THR A 118 32.69 -7.94 -4.47
CA THR A 118 31.58 -7.02 -4.77
C THR A 118 30.27 -7.54 -4.17
N LYS A 119 30.04 -8.86 -4.21
CA LYS A 119 28.89 -9.52 -3.58
C LYS A 119 28.93 -9.35 -2.06
N GLU A 120 30.10 -9.52 -1.45
CA GLU A 120 30.34 -9.31 -0.02
C GLU A 120 30.08 -7.87 0.40
N ASN A 121 30.69 -6.91 -0.30
CA ASN A 121 30.50 -5.48 -0.04
C ASN A 121 29.04 -5.07 -0.21
N TYR A 122 28.35 -5.61 -1.23
CA TYR A 122 26.92 -5.39 -1.43
C TYR A 122 26.13 -5.87 -0.20
N VAL A 123 26.33 -7.11 0.24
CA VAL A 123 25.59 -7.67 1.39
C VAL A 123 25.93 -6.92 2.68
N ALA A 124 27.21 -6.60 2.91
CA ALA A 124 27.67 -5.86 4.08
C ALA A 124 27.06 -4.46 4.15
N SER A 125 27.02 -3.74 3.02
CA SER A 125 26.39 -2.41 2.93
C SER A 125 24.91 -2.44 3.29
N LYS A 126 24.21 -3.55 3.02
CA LYS A 126 22.80 -3.71 3.33
C LYS A 126 22.52 -4.05 4.78
N PHE A 127 23.47 -4.67 5.47
CA PHE A 127 23.38 -4.90 6.91
C PHE A 127 23.89 -3.72 7.74
N GLY A 128 24.68 -2.82 7.14
CA GLY A 128 25.32 -1.73 7.89
C GLY A 128 26.44 -2.20 8.84
N ILE A 129 26.92 -3.44 8.67
CA ILE A 129 28.04 -4.01 9.44
C ILE A 129 29.11 -4.54 8.49
N SER A 130 30.37 -4.49 8.93
CA SER A 130 31.48 -5.04 8.15
C SER A 130 31.35 -6.56 8.04
N GLN A 131 31.84 -7.13 6.93
CA GLN A 131 31.93 -8.57 6.72
C GLN A 131 32.66 -9.30 7.86
N ARG A 132 33.69 -8.67 8.44
CA ARG A 132 34.44 -9.24 9.58
C ARG A 132 33.59 -9.41 10.83
N ASP A 133 32.55 -8.58 10.95
CA ASP A 133 31.62 -8.57 12.08
C ASP A 133 30.39 -9.46 11.84
N TRP A 134 30.30 -10.13 10.68
CA TRP A 134 29.19 -11.05 10.42
C TRP A 134 29.23 -12.22 11.40
N PRO A 135 28.13 -12.49 12.10
CA PRO A 135 28.08 -13.56 13.10
C PRO A 135 28.32 -14.94 12.48
N PRO A 136 28.86 -15.90 13.25
CA PRO A 136 29.07 -17.29 12.80
C PRO A 136 27.79 -17.97 12.30
N LEU A 137 26.61 -17.51 12.73
CA LEU A 137 25.33 -18.03 12.29
C LEU A 137 25.11 -17.90 10.77
N LEU A 138 25.79 -16.95 10.12
CA LEU A 138 25.75 -16.76 8.66
C LEU A 138 26.79 -17.61 7.93
N ASP A 139 27.44 -18.56 8.60
CA ASP A 139 28.42 -19.48 8.02
C ASP A 139 28.14 -20.93 8.45
N ALA A 140 26.88 -21.34 8.44
CA ALA A 140 26.49 -22.70 8.80
C ALA A 140 27.00 -23.70 7.74
N SER A 141 27.60 -24.81 8.18
CA SER A 141 27.96 -25.89 7.26
C SER A 141 26.71 -26.54 6.67
N VAL A 142 26.74 -26.81 5.37
CA VAL A 142 25.65 -27.43 4.61
C VAL A 142 26.13 -28.69 3.93
N ARG A 143 25.21 -29.63 3.64
CA ARG A 143 25.55 -30.98 3.17
C ARG A 143 26.32 -31.02 1.85
N ASP A 144 26.06 -30.06 0.96
CA ASP A 144 26.79 -29.89 -0.29
C ASP A 144 27.27 -28.44 -0.43
N GLU A 145 28.46 -28.17 0.10
CA GLU A 145 29.07 -26.83 0.08
C GLU A 145 29.40 -26.34 -1.33
N ARG A 146 29.41 -27.24 -2.33
CA ARG A 146 29.67 -26.92 -3.74
C ARG A 146 28.40 -26.77 -4.57
N SER A 147 27.22 -26.98 -3.98
CA SER A 147 25.94 -26.83 -4.68
C SER A 147 25.72 -25.42 -5.23
N ILE A 148 26.30 -24.41 -4.56
CA ILE A 148 26.30 -23.02 -5.00
C ILE A 148 27.78 -22.64 -5.14
N GLU A 149 28.21 -22.21 -6.33
CA GLU A 149 29.62 -21.90 -6.63
C GLU A 149 30.10 -20.58 -5.99
N THR A 150 29.43 -20.14 -4.93
CA THR A 150 29.76 -18.93 -4.17
C THR A 150 29.94 -19.31 -2.70
N PRO A 151 30.93 -18.75 -1.99
CA PRO A 151 31.18 -19.05 -0.58
C PRO A 151 29.90 -19.01 0.25
N ARG A 152 29.71 -20.06 1.08
CA ARG A 152 28.46 -20.27 1.81
C ARG A 152 28.04 -19.06 2.65
N ARG A 153 29.03 -18.41 3.25
CA ARG A 153 28.84 -17.21 4.06
C ARG A 153 28.17 -16.07 3.30
N ILE A 154 28.45 -15.92 2.01
CA ILE A 154 27.89 -14.83 1.18
C ILE A 154 26.42 -15.10 0.86
N TRP A 155 26.09 -16.30 0.36
CA TRP A 155 24.71 -16.60 -0.02
C TRP A 155 23.82 -16.75 1.21
N GLN A 156 24.32 -17.32 2.32
CA GLN A 156 23.58 -17.40 3.58
C GLN A 156 23.29 -16.00 4.16
N ALA A 157 24.26 -15.10 4.09
CA ALA A 157 24.07 -13.70 4.46
C ALA A 157 23.04 -13.00 3.57
N ASP A 158 23.07 -13.21 2.24
CA ASP A 158 22.05 -12.63 1.35
C ASP A 158 20.65 -13.21 1.58
N VAL A 159 20.54 -14.52 1.87
CA VAL A 159 19.28 -15.17 2.25
C VAL A 159 18.71 -14.52 3.51
N TYR A 160 19.53 -14.42 4.56
CA TYR A 160 19.12 -13.78 5.80
C TYR A 160 18.68 -12.33 5.55
N ARG A 161 19.48 -11.54 4.81
CA ARG A 161 19.17 -10.15 4.46
C ARG A 161 17.83 -10.01 3.73
N LYS A 162 17.55 -10.90 2.77
CA LYS A 162 16.40 -10.77 1.86
C LYS A 162 15.11 -11.26 2.50
N PHE A 163 15.18 -12.37 3.25
CA PHE A 163 13.99 -13.10 3.68
C PHE A 163 13.73 -13.03 5.18
N ILE A 164 14.72 -12.66 5.99
CA ILE A 164 14.62 -12.69 7.46
C ILE A 164 14.78 -11.29 8.04
N HIS A 165 15.82 -10.55 7.63
CA HIS A 165 16.18 -9.26 8.21
C HIS A 165 15.09 -8.19 8.06
N GLY A 166 14.67 -7.61 9.18
CA GLY A 166 13.58 -6.61 9.24
C GLY A 166 12.22 -7.15 8.83
N LYS A 167 12.00 -8.47 8.87
CA LYS A 167 10.74 -9.13 8.50
C LYS A 167 9.87 -9.51 9.69
N LEU A 168 10.27 -9.19 10.92
CA LEU A 168 9.40 -9.43 12.07
C LEU A 168 8.19 -8.48 11.97
N VAL A 169 7.00 -9.06 11.81
CA VAL A 169 5.75 -8.29 11.69
C VAL A 169 5.19 -8.05 13.09
N SER A 170 4.86 -6.80 13.42
CA SER A 170 4.34 -6.44 14.75
C SER A 170 3.00 -7.10 15.09
N ARG A 171 2.27 -7.60 14.08
CA ARG A 171 1.00 -8.33 14.19
C ARG A 171 0.93 -9.42 13.12
N GLY A 172 1.56 -10.57 13.37
CA GLY A 172 1.48 -11.75 12.50
C GLY A 172 2.76 -12.58 12.49
N ILE A 173 2.69 -13.75 11.86
CA ILE A 173 3.83 -14.64 11.66
C ILE A 173 4.40 -14.37 10.26
N ALA A 174 5.65 -13.91 10.19
CA ALA A 174 6.34 -13.82 8.91
C ALA A 174 6.84 -15.21 8.51
N LEU A 175 6.23 -15.78 7.47
CA LEU A 175 6.60 -17.10 6.96
C LEU A 175 7.62 -16.99 5.82
N VAL A 176 8.61 -17.88 5.85
CA VAL A 176 9.63 -18.04 4.83
C VAL A 176 9.65 -19.50 4.38
N SER A 177 9.42 -19.71 3.09
CA SER A 177 9.42 -21.03 2.46
C SER A 177 10.79 -21.36 1.85
N VAL A 178 11.27 -22.59 2.07
CA VAL A 178 12.53 -23.09 1.49
C VAL A 178 12.49 -23.05 -0.04
N ALA A 179 11.38 -23.44 -0.66
CA ALA A 179 11.24 -23.45 -2.12
C ALA A 179 11.41 -22.05 -2.72
N LYS A 180 10.81 -21.03 -2.09
CA LYS A 180 10.91 -19.63 -2.52
C LYS A 180 12.34 -19.09 -2.40
N VAL A 181 13.05 -19.47 -1.34
CA VAL A 181 14.45 -19.07 -1.17
C VAL A 181 15.36 -19.78 -2.15
N ALA A 182 15.16 -21.08 -2.38
CA ALA A 182 15.91 -21.86 -3.35
C ALA A 182 15.75 -21.29 -4.78
N ASP A 183 14.52 -21.00 -5.22
CA ASP A 183 14.28 -20.33 -6.52
C ASP A 183 14.94 -18.94 -6.59
N GLY A 184 14.95 -18.20 -5.49
CA GLY A 184 15.66 -16.93 -5.41
C GLY A 184 17.18 -17.06 -5.57
N LEU A 185 17.77 -18.14 -5.06
CA LEU A 185 19.20 -18.43 -5.17
C LEU A 185 19.57 -18.90 -6.58
N THR A 186 18.76 -19.75 -7.21
CA THR A 186 19.01 -20.26 -8.57
C THR A 186 19.02 -19.17 -9.63
N ARG A 187 18.24 -18.09 -9.42
CA ARG A 187 18.25 -16.93 -10.32
C ARG A 187 19.40 -15.95 -10.05
N ARG A 188 20.10 -16.06 -8.92
CA ARG A 188 21.03 -15.04 -8.42
C ARG A 188 22.49 -15.51 -8.35
N TYR A 189 22.71 -16.80 -8.15
CA TYR A 189 24.03 -17.38 -7.99
C TYR A 189 24.29 -18.46 -9.05
N PRO A 190 25.56 -18.63 -9.47
CA PRO A 190 25.95 -19.79 -10.28
C PRO A 190 25.76 -21.08 -9.48
N ILE A 191 25.10 -22.05 -10.11
CA ILE A 191 24.78 -23.35 -9.56
C ILE A 191 25.14 -24.39 -10.61
N ALA A 192 25.94 -25.38 -10.22
CA ALA A 192 26.28 -26.49 -11.09
C ALA A 192 24.99 -27.24 -11.49
N PRO A 193 24.78 -27.61 -12.76
CA PRO A 193 23.56 -28.28 -13.20
C PRO A 193 23.23 -29.57 -12.41
N ALA A 194 24.25 -30.31 -11.99
CA ALA A 194 24.09 -31.50 -11.18
C ALA A 194 23.59 -31.23 -9.74
N SER A 195 23.66 -29.98 -9.28
CA SER A 195 23.38 -29.58 -7.90
C SER A 195 22.06 -28.81 -7.72
N PHE A 196 21.26 -28.61 -8.77
CA PHE A 196 19.98 -27.86 -8.65
C PHE A 196 19.04 -28.46 -7.59
N SER A 197 18.95 -29.79 -7.53
CA SER A 197 18.13 -30.51 -6.54
C SER A 197 18.68 -30.40 -5.11
N MET A 198 19.97 -30.05 -4.95
CA MET A 198 20.63 -29.91 -3.65
C MET A 198 20.40 -28.53 -3.03
N VAL A 199 20.02 -27.52 -3.81
CA VAL A 199 19.84 -26.14 -3.32
C VAL A 199 18.74 -26.03 -2.26
N PRO A 200 17.53 -26.60 -2.45
CA PRO A 200 16.52 -26.63 -1.40
C PRO A 200 17.01 -27.33 -0.12
N ILE A 201 17.80 -28.39 -0.25
CA ILE A 201 18.37 -29.13 0.89
C ILE A 201 19.37 -28.25 1.65
N SER A 202 20.27 -27.56 0.94
CA SER A 202 21.22 -26.61 1.53
C SER A 202 20.51 -25.46 2.26
N VAL A 203 19.44 -24.92 1.68
CA VAL A 203 18.60 -23.89 2.32
C VAL A 203 17.90 -24.44 3.56
N TRP A 204 17.33 -25.64 3.48
CA TRP A 204 16.70 -26.31 4.62
C TRP A 204 17.68 -26.50 5.78
N VAL A 205 18.89 -27.01 5.51
CA VAL A 205 19.92 -27.19 6.53
C VAL A 205 20.31 -25.86 7.17
N PHE A 206 20.45 -24.80 6.38
CA PHE A 206 20.69 -23.46 6.89
C PHE A 206 19.55 -22.97 7.78
N PHE A 207 18.30 -23.17 7.40
CA PHE A 207 17.13 -22.79 8.19
C PHE A 207 17.04 -23.57 9.51
N CYS A 208 17.32 -24.87 9.51
CA CYS A 208 17.44 -25.65 10.75
C CYS A 208 18.56 -25.12 11.65
N SER A 209 19.68 -24.63 11.09
CA SER A 209 20.73 -23.98 11.88
C SER A 209 20.23 -22.69 12.55
N LEU A 210 19.44 -21.88 11.83
CA LEU A 210 18.82 -20.68 12.38
C LEU A 210 17.75 -21.00 13.42
N GLU A 211 16.99 -22.07 13.24
CA GLU A 211 16.00 -22.56 14.20
C GLU A 211 16.65 -22.97 15.53
N ARG A 212 17.74 -23.75 15.49
CA ARG A 212 18.51 -24.10 16.71
C ARG A 212 19.04 -22.87 17.46
N GLN A 213 19.24 -21.77 16.76
CA GLN A 213 19.69 -20.50 17.33
C GLN A 213 18.53 -19.57 17.72
N GLY A 214 17.28 -20.03 17.56
CA GLY A 214 16.06 -19.31 17.93
C GLY A 214 15.72 -18.14 17.02
N TYR A 215 16.21 -18.13 15.78
CA TYR A 215 15.87 -17.13 14.76
C TYR A 215 14.62 -17.50 13.97
N LEU A 216 14.43 -18.80 13.74
CA LEU A 216 13.31 -19.35 13.00
C LEU A 216 12.61 -20.41 13.86
N GLN A 217 11.39 -20.77 13.48
CA GLN A 217 10.67 -21.93 14.01
C GLN A 217 9.95 -22.61 12.85
N GLN A 218 10.09 -23.93 12.72
CA GLN A 218 9.39 -24.67 11.68
C GLN A 218 7.86 -24.51 11.83
N HIS A 219 7.19 -24.17 10.74
CA HIS A 219 5.76 -23.92 10.67
C HIS A 219 5.14 -24.79 9.57
N GLY A 220 5.19 -26.12 9.77
CA GLY A 220 4.64 -27.10 8.84
C GLY A 220 5.43 -27.25 7.52
N GLY A 221 5.60 -28.49 7.08
CA GLY A 221 6.26 -28.80 5.80
C GLY A 221 7.63 -28.12 5.65
N GLN A 222 7.76 -27.29 4.59
CA GLN A 222 8.96 -26.56 4.21
C GLN A 222 8.94 -25.06 4.54
N GLU A 223 8.12 -24.65 5.51
CA GLU A 223 7.96 -23.25 5.91
C GLU A 223 8.47 -22.99 7.32
N PHE A 224 9.00 -21.78 7.53
CA PHE A 224 9.55 -21.33 8.80
C PHE A 224 8.99 -19.97 9.19
N ALA A 225 8.56 -19.84 10.43
CA ALA A 225 8.21 -18.58 11.08
C ALA A 225 9.48 -17.84 11.51
N VAL A 226 9.57 -16.55 11.19
CA VAL A 226 10.65 -15.68 11.69
C VAL A 226 10.35 -15.27 13.13
N LEU A 227 11.20 -15.68 14.07
CA LEU A 227 11.13 -15.32 15.49
C LEU A 227 12.04 -14.15 15.85
N LYS A 228 13.20 -14.05 15.18
CA LYS A 228 14.15 -12.93 15.32
C LYS A 228 14.65 -12.52 13.95
N ASP A 229 14.77 -11.21 13.73
CA ASP A 229 15.16 -10.64 12.45
C ASP A 229 16.37 -9.69 12.53
N THR A 230 17.01 -9.63 13.69
CA THR A 230 18.19 -8.79 13.94
C THR A 230 19.43 -9.62 14.25
N LEU A 231 20.55 -9.29 13.60
CA LEU A 231 21.82 -9.97 13.85
C LEU A 231 22.36 -9.59 15.25
N PRO A 232 23.04 -10.51 15.95
CA PRO A 232 23.70 -10.22 17.20
C PRO A 232 24.97 -9.44 16.89
N VAL A 233 24.88 -8.11 16.84
CA VAL A 233 26.05 -7.25 16.60
C VAL A 233 26.93 -7.29 17.86
N LYS A 234 28.13 -7.88 17.77
CA LYS A 234 29.17 -7.68 18.79
C LYS A 234 29.46 -6.19 18.83
N LYS A 235 29.05 -5.50 19.89
CA LYS A 235 29.39 -4.09 20.11
C LYS A 235 30.90 -3.99 20.26
N SER A 236 31.61 -3.72 19.16
CA SER A 236 33.06 -3.54 19.20
C SER A 236 33.38 -2.34 20.12
N PRO A 237 34.29 -2.46 21.10
CA PRO A 237 34.56 -1.40 22.09
C PRO A 237 35.05 -0.09 21.46
N ARG A 238 35.53 -0.11 20.20
CA ARG A 238 35.85 1.10 19.42
C ARG A 238 34.62 1.96 19.08
N VAL A 239 33.43 1.38 18.97
CA VAL A 239 32.18 2.14 18.79
C VAL A 239 31.69 2.71 20.12
N GLN A 240 31.96 2.04 21.24
CA GLN A 240 31.70 2.59 22.58
C GLN A 240 32.65 3.74 22.93
N ALA A 241 33.92 3.72 22.53
CA ALA A 241 34.83 4.85 22.72
C ALA A 241 34.38 6.10 21.94
N ARG A 242 33.83 5.93 20.73
CA ARG A 242 33.23 7.04 19.96
C ARG A 242 31.83 7.43 20.43
N ARG A 243 31.05 6.53 21.04
CA ARG A 243 29.77 6.87 21.70
C ARG A 243 29.99 7.57 23.05
N GLY A 244 30.99 7.16 23.81
CA GLY A 244 31.40 7.78 25.07
C GLY A 244 32.00 9.18 24.87
N GLN A 245 32.77 9.39 23.81
CA GLN A 245 33.27 10.73 23.46
C GLN A 245 32.25 11.65 22.78
N ARG A 246 31.17 11.10 22.18
CA ARG A 246 30.05 11.92 21.66
C ARG A 246 29.06 12.37 22.74
N LEU A 247 29.06 11.73 23.91
CA LEU A 247 28.20 12.11 25.04
C LEU A 247 28.70 13.36 25.79
N GLN A 248 29.85 13.93 25.42
CA GLN A 248 30.37 15.16 26.04
C GLN A 248 30.25 16.42 25.16
N ARG A 249 29.62 16.35 23.98
CA ARG A 249 29.33 17.57 23.19
C ARG A 249 27.89 17.55 22.67
N GLY A 250 27.03 18.29 23.38
CA GLY A 250 25.78 18.86 22.89
C GLY A 250 24.75 17.86 22.34
N SER A 251 23.75 17.53 23.16
CA SER A 251 22.60 16.67 22.89
C SER A 251 22.05 16.75 21.45
N ALA A 252 22.41 15.77 20.62
CA ALA A 252 21.69 15.48 19.38
C ALA A 252 20.76 14.27 19.61
N PRO A 253 19.49 14.33 19.18
CA PRO A 253 18.54 13.24 19.36
C PRO A 253 18.93 12.02 18.52
N VAL A 254 18.85 10.83 19.12
CA VAL A 254 19.22 9.55 18.48
C VAL A 254 17.97 8.85 17.94
N TRP A 255 18.06 8.10 16.83
CA TRP A 255 16.94 7.27 16.34
C TRP A 255 16.30 6.39 17.42
N ALA A 256 14.97 6.44 17.54
CA ALA A 256 14.22 5.73 18.58
C ALA A 256 13.34 4.57 18.09
N ARG A 257 12.77 4.64 16.88
CA ARG A 257 11.85 3.59 16.36
C ARG A 257 11.91 3.44 14.85
N ASP A 258 11.83 2.21 14.35
CA ASP A 258 11.95 1.87 12.92
C ASP A 258 10.67 1.98 12.09
N MET A 259 9.50 1.94 12.71
CA MET A 259 8.22 2.17 12.04
C MET A 259 7.28 3.00 12.91
N VAL A 260 6.56 3.92 12.27
CA VAL A 260 5.60 4.82 12.90
C VAL A 260 4.36 4.82 12.03
N ASP A 261 3.18 4.72 12.63
CA ASP A 261 1.93 4.69 11.88
C ASP A 261 1.43 6.11 11.55
N ALA A 262 0.50 6.21 10.59
CA ALA A 262 -0.05 7.49 10.18
C ALA A 262 -0.78 8.22 11.33
N SER A 263 -1.36 7.50 12.29
CA SER A 263 -2.08 8.09 13.42
C SER A 263 -1.14 8.80 14.40
N GLN A 264 0.07 8.26 14.59
CA GLN A 264 1.13 8.84 15.40
C GLN A 264 1.70 10.11 14.76
N ILE A 265 1.82 10.13 13.43
CA ILE A 265 2.21 11.32 12.66
C ILE A 265 1.20 12.44 12.86
N TRP A 266 -0.10 12.16 12.72
CA TRP A 266 -1.16 13.15 12.94
C TRP A 266 -1.24 13.65 14.39
N SER A 267 -1.11 12.74 15.35
CA SER A 267 -1.09 13.09 16.78
C SER A 267 0.10 13.97 17.15
N ALA A 268 1.28 13.72 16.58
CA ALA A 268 2.44 14.58 16.75
C ALA A 268 2.27 15.94 16.07
N ALA A 269 1.72 15.97 14.85
CA ALA A 269 1.43 17.20 14.11
C ALA A 269 0.53 18.15 14.91
N LYS A 270 -0.52 17.59 15.52
CA LYS A 270 -1.43 18.32 16.40
C LYS A 270 -0.74 18.84 17.67
N ARG A 271 0.15 18.05 18.27
CA ARG A 271 0.90 18.45 19.47
C ARG A 271 1.96 19.52 19.20
N THR A 272 2.58 19.51 18.02
CA THR A 272 3.64 20.47 17.66
C THR A 272 3.13 21.64 16.83
N GLY A 273 1.82 21.69 16.53
CA GLY A 273 1.23 22.75 15.71
C GLY A 273 1.71 22.76 14.25
N ILE A 274 2.25 21.65 13.75
CA ILE A 274 2.75 21.58 12.37
C ILE A 274 1.64 21.09 11.45
N HIS A 275 1.37 21.84 10.39
CA HIS A 275 0.45 21.42 9.34
C HIS A 275 1.16 20.45 8.38
N ILE A 276 0.57 19.26 8.16
CA ILE A 276 1.12 18.24 7.26
C ILE A 276 0.23 18.11 6.03
N PRO A 277 0.74 18.40 4.82
CA PRO A 277 0.02 18.12 3.58
C PRO A 277 -0.23 16.60 3.46
N PRO A 278 -1.45 16.15 3.06
CA PRO A 278 -1.73 14.72 2.90
C PRO A 278 -0.73 13.98 2.00
N ALA A 279 -0.20 14.65 0.97
CA ALA A 279 0.82 14.10 0.07
C ALA A 279 2.19 13.87 0.74
N ALA A 280 2.51 14.61 1.81
CA ALA A 280 3.78 14.49 2.54
C ALA A 280 3.82 13.26 3.46
N ILE A 281 2.67 12.71 3.84
CA ILE A 281 2.56 11.59 4.78
C ILE A 281 3.15 10.32 4.20
N SER A 282 2.83 10.01 2.93
CA SER A 282 3.40 8.86 2.23
C SER A 282 4.92 8.99 2.15
N GLY A 283 5.44 10.20 1.93
CA GLY A 283 6.87 10.51 1.96
C GLY A 283 7.49 10.22 3.31
N LEU A 284 6.90 10.73 4.40
CA LEU A 284 7.37 10.51 5.78
C LEU A 284 7.35 9.03 6.19
N LEU A 285 6.37 8.26 5.72
CA LEU A 285 6.25 6.82 5.97
C LEU A 285 7.24 5.98 5.14
N HIS A 286 7.64 6.44 3.95
CA HIS A 286 8.40 5.65 2.98
C HIS A 286 9.86 6.09 2.78
N VAL A 287 10.37 7.10 3.52
CA VAL A 287 11.78 7.46 3.39
C VAL A 287 12.66 6.28 3.80
N GLY A 288 13.26 5.62 2.80
CA GLY A 288 14.20 4.54 2.98
C GLY A 288 15.37 4.99 3.85
N ARG A 289 15.40 4.52 5.09
CA ARG A 289 16.38 4.88 6.13
C ARG A 289 17.79 4.35 5.90
N GLY A 290 18.08 3.85 4.70
CA GLY A 290 19.25 3.04 4.43
C GLY A 290 20.61 3.77 4.49
N ASN A 291 20.67 5.11 4.52
CA ASN A 291 21.94 5.87 4.52
C ASN A 291 21.83 7.36 4.98
N LEU A 292 20.73 7.79 5.61
CA LEU A 292 20.54 9.21 5.98
C LEU A 292 20.92 9.48 7.44
N THR A 293 21.77 10.48 7.68
CA THR A 293 22.04 10.98 9.03
C THR A 293 20.81 11.68 9.60
N GLU A 294 20.64 11.69 10.94
CA GLU A 294 19.52 12.35 11.64
C GLU A 294 19.37 13.81 11.23
N GLU A 295 20.50 14.51 11.13
CA GLU A 295 20.60 15.89 10.69
C GLU A 295 20.07 16.09 9.25
N ARG A 296 20.42 15.18 8.34
CA ARG A 296 19.99 15.24 6.94
C ARG A 296 18.52 14.88 6.80
N TYR A 297 18.04 13.94 7.61
CA TYR A 297 16.63 13.58 7.66
C TYR A 297 15.78 14.73 8.21
N ALA A 298 16.19 15.36 9.32
CA ALA A 298 15.50 16.52 9.89
C ALA A 298 15.42 17.69 8.90
N ARG A 299 16.49 17.97 8.14
CA ARG A 299 16.46 18.99 7.08
C ARG A 299 15.51 18.64 5.93
N ASN A 300 15.47 17.38 5.50
CA ASN A 300 14.54 16.95 4.45
C ASN A 300 13.08 17.09 4.90
N VAL A 301 12.78 16.73 6.16
CA VAL A 301 11.45 16.91 6.75
C VAL A 301 11.12 18.39 6.89
N ALA A 302 12.07 19.21 7.36
CA ALA A 302 11.91 20.66 7.45
C ALA A 302 11.57 21.28 6.09
N ALA A 303 12.27 20.90 5.02
CA ALA A 303 12.00 21.36 3.66
C ALA A 303 10.64 20.88 3.14
N THR A 304 10.25 19.64 3.44
CA THR A 304 8.98 19.06 2.98
C THR A 304 7.77 19.67 3.69
N LEU A 305 7.92 20.00 4.97
CA LEU A 305 6.85 20.59 5.79
C LEU A 305 6.91 22.13 5.82
N ASN A 306 7.89 22.73 5.16
CA ASN A 306 8.16 24.17 5.17
C ASN A 306 8.25 24.77 6.60
N VAL A 307 9.03 24.11 7.46
CA VAL A 307 9.26 24.52 8.86
C VAL A 307 10.75 24.65 9.16
N SER A 308 11.09 25.23 10.31
CA SER A 308 12.49 25.25 10.75
C SER A 308 13.01 23.83 11.05
N VAL A 309 14.33 23.65 10.92
CA VAL A 309 14.99 22.36 11.26
C VAL A 309 14.75 21.98 12.72
N GLN A 310 14.65 22.96 13.62
CA GLN A 310 14.37 22.74 15.04
C GLN A 310 12.94 22.24 15.27
N SER A 311 11.95 22.87 14.63
CA SER A 311 10.54 22.43 14.68
C SER A 311 10.38 21.03 14.07
N ALA A 312 11.09 20.73 12.99
CA ALA A 312 11.13 19.39 12.41
C ALA A 312 11.73 18.36 13.37
N ARG A 313 12.79 18.69 14.13
CA ARG A 313 13.36 17.80 15.15
C ARG A 313 12.38 17.53 16.29
N GLU A 314 11.71 18.56 16.78
CA GLU A 314 10.72 18.43 17.85
C GLU A 314 9.53 17.57 17.42
N PHE A 315 9.07 17.78 16.20
CA PHE A 315 8.08 16.93 15.56
C PHE A 315 8.55 15.48 15.42
N LEU A 316 9.75 15.23 14.90
CA LEU A 316 10.30 13.89 14.78
C LEU A 316 10.49 13.19 16.15
N CYS A 317 10.82 13.95 17.20
CA CYS A 317 10.81 13.45 18.58
C CYS A 317 9.39 13.11 19.06
N ALA A 318 8.41 13.98 18.78
CA ALA A 318 7.02 13.77 19.18
C ALA A 318 6.38 12.58 18.45
N VAL A 319 6.72 12.38 17.19
CA VAL A 319 6.35 11.20 16.39
C VAL A 319 7.03 9.93 16.93
N GLY A 320 8.20 10.07 17.57
CA GLY A 320 8.98 8.94 18.09
C GLY A 320 10.00 8.38 17.09
N PHE A 321 10.32 9.12 16.03
CA PHE A 321 11.47 8.84 15.17
C PHE A 321 12.79 9.07 15.93
N PHE A 322 12.81 10.06 16.81
CA PHE A 322 13.95 10.51 17.59
C PHE A 322 13.70 10.36 19.10
N ALA A 323 14.71 9.97 19.86
CA ALA A 323 14.70 9.95 21.32
C ALA A 323 15.31 11.25 21.85
N LYS A 324 14.62 11.90 22.78
CA LYS A 324 15.25 12.92 23.63
C LYS A 324 16.19 12.19 24.59
N VAL A 325 17.49 12.42 24.45
CA VAL A 325 18.46 11.99 25.45
C VAL A 325 18.40 13.03 26.56
N GLU A 326 17.70 12.71 27.65
CA GLU A 326 17.80 13.54 28.85
C GLU A 326 19.21 13.38 29.44
N PRO A 327 19.88 14.48 29.79
CA PRO A 327 21.16 14.39 30.48
C PRO A 327 20.90 13.76 31.84
N THR A 328 21.47 12.57 32.07
CA THR A 328 21.59 11.96 33.39
C THR A 328 22.16 13.01 34.33
N ARG A 329 21.38 13.46 35.32
CA ARG A 329 21.91 14.24 36.44
C ARG A 329 22.89 13.33 37.17
N VAL A 330 24.18 13.66 37.05
CA VAL A 330 25.27 13.04 37.82
C VAL A 330 25.18 13.52 39.25
#